data_AF-A0A8S3SHG8-F1
#
_entry.id   AF-A0A8S3SHG8-F1
#
_cell.length_a   1.000
_cell.length_b   1.000
_cell.length_c   1.000
_cell.angle_alpha   90.00
_cell.angle_beta   90.00
_cell.angle_gamma   90.00
#
_symmetry.space_group_name_H-M   'P 1'
#
loop_
_entity.id
_entity.type
_entity.pdbx_description
1 polymer ?
#
loop_
_entity_poly.entity_id
_entity_poly.type
_entity_poly.pdbx_seq_one_letter_code
_entity_poly.pdbx_strand_id
1 'polypeptide(L)'
;MLKNKTEKIYNMFWNNCEHIESQLAQGVSESTQTGEKTLKELPTRLVKTIEDVSPGDIIEFKYCGFSHEAVVTHIGYAQNLEMKIVHYKYNSEIRSLEIVEEKITFSLSSQNNYIHEYESANTYEAEEVVRRARSRIGEKKFNVFKNRSSHLAKWCKLK
;
A
#
# COMPACT_ATOMS: atom_id res chain seq x y z
N MET A 1 -1.23 23.89 -26.26
CA MET A 1 -0.07 22.97 -26.08
C MET A 1 -0.01 22.43 -24.64
N LEU A 2 -1.05 21.70 -24.16
CA LEU A 2 -1.09 21.16 -22.78
C LEU A 2 -1.38 19.65 -22.69
N LYS A 3 -1.64 18.96 -23.82
CA LYS A 3 -2.05 17.54 -23.83
C LYS A 3 -0.88 16.54 -23.65
N ASN A 4 0.35 16.95 -23.96
CA ASN A 4 1.51 16.03 -24.07
C ASN A 4 2.18 15.63 -22.74
N LYS A 5 1.97 16.35 -21.64
CA LYS A 5 2.58 16.01 -20.33
C LYS A 5 1.75 14.97 -19.57
N THR A 6 0.43 15.09 -19.62
CA THR A 6 -0.51 14.22 -18.89
C THR A 6 -0.55 12.81 -19.51
N GLU A 7 -0.53 12.70 -20.84
CA GLU A 7 -0.42 11.41 -21.55
C GLU A 7 0.90 10.71 -21.26
N LYS A 8 2.00 11.45 -21.09
CA LYS A 8 3.30 10.87 -20.77
C LYS A 8 3.34 10.29 -19.35
N ILE A 9 2.72 10.98 -18.39
CA ILE A 9 2.57 10.49 -17.01
C ILE A 9 1.62 9.28 -17.00
N TYR A 10 0.49 9.34 -17.71
CA TYR A 10 -0.46 8.24 -17.80
C TYR A 10 0.17 6.99 -18.42
N ASN A 11 0.95 7.13 -19.50
CA ASN A 11 1.66 6.01 -20.13
C ASN A 11 2.82 5.48 -19.26
N MET A 12 3.49 6.34 -18.48
CA MET A 12 4.51 5.89 -17.52
C MET A 12 3.89 5.12 -16.35
N PHE A 13 2.74 5.59 -15.85
CA PHE A 13 1.95 4.90 -14.83
C PHE A 13 1.42 3.57 -15.37
N TRP A 14 0.84 3.53 -16.57
CA TRP A 14 0.29 2.33 -17.19
C TRP A 14 1.37 1.27 -17.47
N ASN A 15 2.50 1.66 -18.06
CA ASN A 15 3.64 0.75 -18.28
C ASN A 15 4.26 0.23 -16.98
N ASN A 16 4.16 1.00 -15.87
CA ASN A 16 4.59 0.56 -14.54
C ASN A 16 3.61 -0.45 -13.93
N CYS A 17 2.30 -0.33 -14.19
CA CYS A 17 1.29 -1.28 -13.73
C CYS A 17 1.37 -2.61 -14.51
N GLU A 18 1.66 -2.59 -15.82
CA GLU A 18 1.83 -3.81 -16.65
C GLU A 18 2.95 -4.72 -16.13
N HIS A 19 4.03 -4.16 -15.58
CA HIS A 19 5.10 -4.98 -15.00
C HIS A 19 4.66 -5.66 -13.70
N ILE A 20 3.89 -4.97 -12.86
CA ILE A 20 3.29 -5.54 -11.64
C ILE A 20 2.30 -6.64 -12.02
N GLU A 21 1.44 -6.41 -13.03
CA GLU A 21 0.53 -7.41 -13.58
C GLU A 21 1.27 -8.62 -14.15
N SER A 22 2.38 -8.42 -14.87
CA SER A 22 3.19 -9.52 -15.41
C SER A 22 3.80 -10.39 -14.31
N GLN A 23 4.22 -9.80 -13.19
CA GLN A 23 4.75 -10.54 -12.03
C GLN A 23 3.64 -11.26 -11.25
N LEU A 24 2.44 -10.66 -11.16
CA LEU A 24 1.26 -11.30 -10.61
C LEU A 24 0.82 -12.50 -11.49
N ALA A 25 0.83 -12.35 -12.81
CA ALA A 25 0.46 -13.38 -13.77
C ALA A 25 1.46 -14.55 -13.83
N GLN A 26 2.77 -14.28 -13.74
CA GLN A 26 3.80 -15.33 -13.68
C GLN A 26 3.74 -16.15 -12.39
N GLY A 27 3.26 -15.57 -11.28
CA GLY A 27 3.04 -16.32 -10.05
C GLY A 27 1.85 -17.28 -10.10
N VAL A 28 0.80 -16.94 -10.87
CA VAL A 28 -0.44 -17.74 -10.90
C VAL A 28 -0.24 -19.09 -11.61
N SER A 29 0.76 -19.23 -12.49
CA SER A 29 1.02 -20.48 -13.23
C SER A 29 1.70 -21.58 -12.41
N GLU A 30 2.13 -21.34 -11.17
CA GLU A 30 2.92 -22.31 -10.38
C GLU A 30 2.21 -22.88 -9.13
N SER A 31 0.92 -22.64 -8.91
CA SER A 31 0.21 -23.21 -7.75
C SER A 31 -1.10 -23.93 -8.12
N THR A 32 -0.99 -25.17 -8.57
CA THR A 32 -2.06 -26.15 -8.39
C THR A 32 -1.93 -26.80 -7.00
N GLN A 33 -3.02 -26.69 -6.24
CA GLN A 33 -3.36 -27.43 -5.01
C GLN A 33 -2.58 -27.07 -3.72
N THR A 34 -3.24 -26.33 -2.82
CA THR A 34 -3.40 -26.70 -1.40
C THR A 34 -4.48 -25.85 -0.72
N GLY A 35 -5.54 -26.52 -0.25
CA GLY A 35 -6.44 -26.15 0.86
C GLY A 35 -6.83 -24.68 1.08
N GLU A 36 -8.02 -24.29 0.60
CA GLU A 36 -8.72 -23.08 1.03
C GLU A 36 -9.04 -23.15 2.53
N LYS A 37 -8.14 -22.63 3.36
CA LYS A 37 -8.57 -21.96 4.59
C LYS A 37 -9.01 -20.57 4.17
N THR A 38 -10.32 -20.32 4.19
CA THR A 38 -10.89 -18.99 3.98
C THR A 38 -10.26 -18.06 5.02
N LEU A 39 -9.31 -17.23 4.60
CA LEU A 39 -8.77 -16.17 5.43
C LEU A 39 -9.95 -15.27 5.76
N LYS A 40 -10.39 -15.26 7.02
CA LYS A 40 -11.44 -14.35 7.48
C LYS A 40 -10.96 -12.93 7.16
N GLU A 41 -11.66 -12.24 6.28
CA GLU A 41 -11.34 -10.85 5.93
C GLU A 41 -11.35 -10.02 7.21
N LEU A 42 -10.29 -9.24 7.41
CA LEU A 42 -10.20 -8.35 8.58
C LEU A 42 -11.30 -7.29 8.45
N PRO A 43 -11.94 -6.88 9.56
CA PRO A 43 -12.85 -5.76 9.53
C PRO A 43 -12.13 -4.52 9.02
N THR A 44 -12.82 -3.74 8.19
CA THR A 44 -12.33 -2.48 7.65
C THR A 44 -13.35 -1.39 7.86
N ARG A 45 -12.89 -0.15 7.98
CA ARG A 45 -13.74 1.04 8.01
C ARG A 45 -13.37 2.01 6.90
N LEU A 46 -14.39 2.63 6.29
CA LEU A 46 -14.22 3.64 5.25
C LEU A 46 -13.67 4.94 5.86
N VAL A 47 -12.67 5.54 5.19
CA VAL A 47 -12.15 6.87 5.49
C VAL A 47 -13.05 7.92 4.85
N LYS A 48 -13.70 8.77 5.67
CA LYS A 48 -14.59 9.86 5.23
C LYS A 48 -13.97 11.23 5.49
N THR A 49 -13.18 11.37 6.55
CA THR A 49 -12.51 12.61 6.93
C THR A 49 -11.04 12.37 7.30
N ILE A 50 -10.30 13.43 7.62
CA ILE A 50 -8.88 13.32 8.00
C ILE A 50 -8.74 12.68 9.39
N GLU A 51 -9.71 12.91 10.26
CA GLU A 51 -9.76 12.38 11.64
C GLU A 51 -9.99 10.86 11.66
N ASP A 52 -10.47 10.30 10.55
CA ASP A 52 -10.57 8.85 10.36
C ASP A 52 -9.22 8.18 10.13
N VAL A 53 -8.09 8.89 10.15
CA VAL A 53 -6.78 8.25 9.96
C VAL A 53 -5.82 8.71 11.04
N SER A 54 -4.94 7.81 11.47
CA SER A 54 -3.85 8.12 12.39
C SER A 54 -2.54 7.47 11.93
N PRO A 55 -1.37 8.04 12.29
CA PRO A 55 -0.10 7.33 12.13
C PRO A 55 -0.15 5.95 12.78
N GLY A 56 0.43 4.94 12.13
CA GLY A 56 0.38 3.54 12.57
C GLY A 56 -0.86 2.77 12.09
N ASP A 57 -1.80 3.42 11.39
CA ASP A 57 -2.87 2.73 10.69
C ASP A 57 -2.38 2.01 9.43
N ILE A 58 -3.07 0.93 9.07
CA ILE A 58 -2.91 0.27 7.77
C ILE A 58 -4.03 0.76 6.86
N ILE A 59 -3.68 1.54 5.85
CA ILE A 59 -4.61 2.03 4.85
C ILE A 59 -4.60 1.12 3.62
N GLU A 60 -5.79 0.78 3.15
CA GLU A 60 -6.05 0.13 1.87
C GLU A 60 -6.65 1.13 0.88
N PHE A 61 -6.09 1.19 -0.33
CA PHE A 61 -6.50 2.09 -1.38
C PHE A 61 -6.21 1.50 -2.77
N LYS A 62 -6.72 2.15 -3.81
CA LYS A 62 -6.39 1.77 -5.19
C LYS A 62 -5.07 2.37 -5.62
N TYR A 63 -4.10 1.51 -5.93
CA TYR A 63 -2.81 1.88 -6.51
C TYR A 63 -2.65 1.14 -7.83
N CYS A 64 -2.42 1.84 -8.93
CA CYS A 64 -2.34 1.21 -10.25
C CYS A 64 -3.59 0.38 -10.64
N GLY A 65 -4.77 0.70 -10.10
CA GLY A 65 -6.01 -0.07 -10.31
C GLY A 65 -6.20 -1.27 -9.37
N PHE A 66 -5.18 -1.66 -8.62
CA PHE A 66 -5.21 -2.79 -7.69
C PHE A 66 -5.41 -2.35 -6.24
N SER A 67 -5.96 -3.25 -5.41
CA SER A 67 -5.98 -3.04 -3.95
C SER A 67 -4.54 -3.10 -3.42
N HIS A 68 -4.19 -2.11 -2.61
CA HIS A 68 -2.84 -1.95 -2.11
C HIS A 68 -2.89 -1.44 -0.66
N GLU A 69 -2.06 -2.05 0.19
CA GLU A 69 -1.96 -1.71 1.60
C GLU A 69 -0.69 -0.91 1.89
N ALA A 70 -0.75 0.03 2.83
CA ALA A 70 0.40 0.80 3.27
C ALA A 70 0.30 1.19 4.76
N VAL A 71 1.44 1.46 5.38
CA VAL A 71 1.48 1.99 6.76
C VAL A 71 1.44 3.52 6.70
N VAL A 72 0.48 4.15 7.38
CA VAL A 72 0.45 5.60 7.53
C VAL A 72 1.52 6.03 8.54
N THR A 73 2.38 6.97 8.15
CA THR A 73 3.49 7.44 9.00
C THR A 73 3.39 8.91 9.39
N HIS A 74 2.57 9.68 8.66
CA HIS A 74 2.30 11.07 8.93
C HIS A 74 1.01 11.50 8.23
N ILE A 75 0.30 12.46 8.83
CA ILE A 75 -0.90 13.08 8.26
C ILE A 75 -0.64 14.58 8.18
N GLY A 76 -0.80 15.13 6.98
CA GLY A 76 -0.77 16.55 6.73
C GLY A 76 -2.19 17.12 6.81
N TYR A 77 -2.34 18.25 7.50
CA TYR A 77 -3.61 18.97 7.57
C TYR A 77 -3.68 19.95 6.39
N ALA A 78 -4.32 19.52 5.30
CA ALA A 78 -4.59 20.34 4.12
C ALA A 78 -6.07 20.25 3.75
N GLN A 79 -6.48 20.94 2.67
CA GLN A 79 -7.85 20.84 2.14
C GLN A 79 -8.18 19.43 1.61
N ASN A 80 -7.15 18.63 1.32
CA ASN A 80 -7.26 17.21 0.95
C ASN A 80 -6.58 16.36 2.03
N LEU A 81 -6.93 15.07 2.10
CA LEU A 81 -6.22 14.12 2.96
C LEU A 81 -4.82 13.86 2.38
N GLU A 82 -3.84 14.54 2.95
CA GLU A 82 -2.43 14.36 2.63
C GLU A 82 -1.79 13.46 3.67
N MET A 83 -1.08 12.43 3.23
CA MET A 83 -0.41 11.50 4.13
C MET A 83 0.97 11.13 3.60
N LYS A 84 1.85 10.75 4.52
CA LYS A 84 3.03 9.95 4.16
C LYS A 84 2.74 8.50 4.48
N ILE A 85 2.98 7.63 3.52
CA ILE A 85 2.76 6.19 3.64
C ILE A 85 4.04 5.41 3.35
N VAL A 86 4.20 4.26 3.97
CA VAL A 86 5.27 3.30 3.67
C VAL A 86 4.71 2.06 3.02
N HIS A 87 5.20 1.72 1.84
CA HIS A 87 4.75 0.59 1.03
C HIS A 87 5.81 0.17 0.00
N TYR A 88 5.59 -0.98 -0.65
CA TYR A 88 6.34 -1.29 -1.87
C TYR A 88 5.84 -0.44 -3.03
N LYS A 89 6.79 0.17 -3.74
CA LYS A 89 6.59 0.95 -4.96
C LYS A 89 7.53 0.44 -6.05
N TYR A 90 7.01 0.36 -7.28
CA TYR A 90 7.85 0.05 -8.43
C TYR A 90 8.67 1.28 -8.81
N ASN A 91 10.00 1.12 -8.82
CA ASN A 91 10.94 2.12 -9.29
C ASN A 91 11.36 1.78 -10.73
N SER A 92 10.94 2.60 -11.68
CA SER A 92 11.17 2.38 -13.11
C SER A 92 12.63 2.55 -13.53
N GLU A 93 13.42 3.36 -12.82
CA GLU A 93 14.82 3.64 -13.17
C GLU A 93 15.70 2.40 -12.97
N ILE A 94 15.44 1.68 -11.87
CA ILE A 94 16.18 0.46 -11.49
C ILE A 94 15.36 -0.82 -11.73
N ARG A 95 14.17 -0.69 -12.31
CA ARG A 95 13.22 -1.78 -12.63
C ARG A 95 13.01 -2.76 -11.47
N SER A 96 12.83 -2.23 -10.25
CA SER A 96 12.66 -3.04 -9.05
C SER A 96 11.57 -2.50 -8.14
N LEU A 97 10.91 -3.38 -7.39
CA LEU A 97 10.03 -3.00 -6.29
C LEU A 97 10.84 -2.78 -5.02
N GLU A 98 10.67 -1.62 -4.40
CA GLU A 98 11.35 -1.27 -3.16
C GLU A 98 10.39 -0.63 -2.15
N ILE A 99 10.70 -0.77 -0.86
CA ILE A 99 9.95 -0.09 0.18
C ILE A 99 10.36 1.39 0.21
N VAL A 100 9.38 2.28 0.08
CA VAL A 100 9.58 3.74 0.11
C VAL A 100 8.67 4.40 1.13
N GLU A 101 9.02 5.60 1.59
CA GLU A 101 8.07 6.53 2.20
C GLU A 101 7.61 7.52 1.11
N GLU A 102 6.35 7.46 0.73
CA GLU A 102 5.76 8.30 -0.32
C GLU A 102 4.73 9.25 0.27
N LYS A 103 4.75 10.52 -0.17
CA LYS A 103 3.67 11.46 0.10
C LYS A 103 2.56 11.24 -0.93
N ILE A 104 1.37 10.95 -0.44
CA ILE A 104 0.16 10.71 -1.22
C ILE A 104 -0.94 11.69 -0.81
N THR A 105 -1.77 12.07 -1.77
CA THR A 105 -2.97 12.88 -1.55
C THR A 105 -4.16 12.09 -2.04
N PHE A 106 -5.11 11.85 -1.15
CA PHE A 106 -6.37 11.18 -1.48
C PHE A 106 -7.49 12.18 -1.59
N SER A 107 -8.34 11.96 -2.59
CA SER A 107 -9.60 12.68 -2.72
C SER A 107 -10.70 11.86 -2.03
N LEU A 108 -11.15 12.35 -0.88
CA LEU A 108 -12.19 11.70 -0.08
C LEU A 108 -13.54 11.58 -0.81
N SER A 109 -13.77 12.41 -1.85
CA SER A 109 -15.02 12.42 -2.62
C SER A 109 -15.03 11.43 -3.80
N SER A 110 -13.87 10.97 -4.26
CA SER A 110 -13.75 10.18 -5.49
C SER A 110 -13.04 8.83 -5.29
N GLN A 111 -12.49 8.58 -4.10
CA GLN A 111 -11.78 7.34 -3.79
C GLN A 111 -12.26 6.77 -2.47
N ASN A 112 -12.69 5.51 -2.50
CA ASN A 112 -12.92 4.75 -1.27
C ASN A 112 -11.57 4.25 -0.76
N ASN A 113 -11.17 4.73 0.41
CA ASN A 113 -10.00 4.27 1.13
C ASN A 113 -10.45 3.67 2.46
N TYR A 114 -9.78 2.61 2.92
CA TYR A 114 -10.21 1.86 4.08
C TYR A 114 -9.08 1.73 5.10
N ILE A 115 -9.40 1.75 6.38
CA ILE A 115 -8.48 1.39 7.45
C ILE A 115 -8.78 -0.03 7.91
N HIS A 116 -7.76 -0.88 7.98
CA HIS A 116 -7.85 -2.22 8.56
C HIS A 116 -7.91 -2.14 10.07
N GLU A 117 -8.91 -2.78 10.66
CA GLU A 117 -9.11 -2.86 12.09
C GLU A 117 -8.51 -4.16 12.64
N TYR A 118 -7.71 -4.02 13.69
CA TYR A 118 -7.03 -5.10 14.37
C TYR A 118 -7.34 -5.04 15.86
N GLU A 119 -7.42 -6.20 16.50
CA GLU A 119 -7.57 -6.27 17.96
C GLU A 119 -6.34 -5.67 18.65
N SER A 120 -6.55 -4.68 19.52
CA SER A 120 -5.49 -3.93 20.18
C SER A 120 -4.51 -4.80 20.97
N ALA A 121 -4.99 -5.89 21.56
CA ALA A 121 -4.16 -6.86 22.28
C ALA A 121 -3.04 -7.47 21.41
N ASN A 122 -3.27 -7.57 20.09
CA ASN A 122 -2.39 -8.21 19.13
C ASN A 122 -1.57 -7.23 18.28
N THR A 123 -1.67 -5.91 18.55
CA THR A 123 -0.98 -4.89 17.75
C THR A 123 0.10 -4.15 18.52
N TYR A 124 1.13 -3.70 17.82
CA TYR A 124 2.05 -2.69 18.33
C TYR A 124 1.39 -1.31 18.41
N GLU A 125 1.90 -0.47 19.31
CA GLU A 125 1.53 0.95 19.39
C GLU A 125 1.97 1.71 18.14
N ALA A 126 1.28 2.82 17.84
CA ALA A 126 1.46 3.58 16.60
C ALA A 126 2.93 3.94 16.32
N GLU A 127 3.66 4.39 17.33
CA GLU A 127 5.08 4.78 17.22
C GLU A 127 5.95 3.61 16.78
N GLU A 128 5.70 2.42 17.34
CA GLU A 128 6.44 1.20 17.01
C GLU A 128 6.09 0.71 15.60
N VAL A 129 4.81 0.76 15.21
CA VAL A 129 4.37 0.45 13.84
C VAL A 129 5.09 1.34 12.82
N VAL A 130 5.14 2.66 13.08
CA VAL A 130 5.82 3.62 12.21
C VAL A 130 7.33 3.39 12.20
N ARG A 131 7.95 3.14 13.36
CA ARG A 131 9.38 2.84 13.46
C ARG A 131 9.74 1.59 12.66
N ARG A 132 8.96 0.51 12.80
CA ARG A 132 9.12 -0.74 12.04
C ARG A 132 9.01 -0.50 10.54
N ALA A 133 8.00 0.25 10.10
CA ALA A 133 7.82 0.58 8.69
C ALA A 133 9.03 1.34 8.12
N ARG A 134 9.46 2.40 8.81
CA ARG A 134 10.65 3.18 8.39
C ARG A 134 11.94 2.38 8.38
N SER A 135 12.09 1.40 9.28
CA SER A 135 13.29 0.56 9.36
C SER A 135 13.52 -0.32 8.12
N ARG A 136 12.49 -0.53 7.28
CA ARG A 136 12.58 -1.35 6.06
C ARG A 136 12.65 -0.54 4.77
N ILE A 137 12.68 0.80 4.84
CA ILE A 137 12.84 1.65 3.66
C ILE A 137 14.13 1.26 2.90
N GLY A 138 14.01 1.13 1.58
CA GLY A 138 15.09 0.69 0.68
C GLY A 138 15.20 -0.83 0.50
N GLU A 139 14.39 -1.63 1.21
CA GLU A 139 14.37 -3.09 0.98
C GLU A 139 13.79 -3.42 -0.40
N LYS A 140 14.50 -4.26 -1.16
CA LYS A 140 14.14 -4.68 -2.53
C LYS A 140 13.74 -6.15 -2.64
N LYS A 141 13.40 -6.80 -1.53
CA LYS A 141 13.11 -8.25 -1.46
C LYS A 141 11.65 -8.57 -1.79
N PHE A 142 11.02 -7.78 -2.67
CA PHE A 142 9.63 -7.97 -3.04
C PHE A 142 9.40 -9.39 -3.56
N ASN A 143 8.31 -9.99 -3.11
CA ASN A 143 7.83 -11.28 -3.61
C ASN A 143 6.31 -11.32 -3.51
N VAL A 144 5.64 -11.63 -4.62
CA VAL A 144 4.17 -11.66 -4.72
C VAL A 144 3.53 -12.52 -3.63
N PHE A 145 4.13 -13.66 -3.30
CA PHE A 145 3.56 -14.64 -2.36
C PHE A 145 4.02 -14.46 -0.92
N LYS A 146 5.20 -13.88 -0.70
CA LYS A 146 5.86 -13.90 0.61
C LYS A 146 6.20 -12.53 1.17
N ASN A 147 6.32 -11.50 0.35
CA ASN A 147 6.82 -10.19 0.77
C ASN A 147 6.27 -9.08 -0.16
N ARG A 148 4.97 -8.80 -0.01
CA ARG A 148 4.25 -7.72 -0.71
C ARG A 148 3.85 -6.64 0.29
N SER A 149 3.22 -5.56 -0.14
CA SER A 149 2.87 -4.46 0.77
C SER A 149 1.97 -4.88 1.95
N SER A 150 1.04 -5.82 1.74
CA SER A 150 0.22 -6.32 2.86
C SER A 150 1.01 -7.17 3.86
N HIS A 151 2.02 -7.91 3.41
CA HIS A 151 2.93 -8.63 4.30
C HIS A 151 3.77 -7.64 5.12
N LEU A 152 4.25 -6.56 4.50
CA LEU A 152 4.92 -5.47 5.20
C LEU A 152 4.01 -4.81 6.24
N ALA A 153 2.80 -4.42 5.84
CA ALA A 153 1.81 -3.77 6.69
C ALA A 153 1.48 -4.63 7.92
N LYS A 154 1.17 -5.91 7.71
CA LYS A 154 0.90 -6.87 8.80
C LYS A 154 2.11 -7.06 9.70
N TRP A 155 3.31 -7.20 9.14
CA TRP A 155 4.54 -7.31 9.93
C TRP A 155 4.82 -6.06 10.77
N CYS A 156 4.46 -4.87 10.30
CA CYS A 156 4.57 -3.64 11.08
C CYS A 156 3.52 -3.57 12.20
N LYS A 157 2.28 -4.02 11.94
CA LYS A 157 1.14 -3.84 12.85
C LYS A 157 1.03 -4.90 13.93
N LEU A 158 1.26 -6.17 13.60
CA LEU A 158 0.98 -7.33 14.46
C LEU A 158 2.18 -7.73 15.31
N LYS A 159 1.91 -8.08 16.58
CA LYS A 159 2.87 -8.60 17.56
C LYS A 159 3.31 -10.03 17.25
#